data_AF-A0AAN9HYN6-F1
#
_entry.id   AF-A0AAN9HYN6-F1
#
_cell.length_a   1.000
_cell.length_b   1.000
_cell.length_c   1.000
_cell.angle_alpha   90.00
_cell.angle_beta   90.00
_cell.angle_gamma   90.00
#
_symmetry.space_group_name_H-M   'P 1'
#
loop_
_entity.id
_entity.type
_entity.pdbx_description
1 polymer ?
#
loop_
_entity_poly.entity_id
_entity_poly.type
_entity_poly.pdbx_seq_one_letter_code
_entity_poly.pdbx_strand_id
1 'polypeptide(L)'
;MLCTHNLTSAHTQLENATLKFLRVLSQYDTFSLLVVDINNDLCQSDEKEINDNFLLGRKGQGENGQSIGPVMFLATSYDKASEAWTGLSPSALSNEVELSALGMVSFPT
;
A
#
# COMPACT_ATOMS: atom_id res chain seq x y z
N MET A 1 27.18 20.30 26.43
CA MET A 1 25.71 20.39 26.56
C MET A 1 25.05 20.63 25.18
N LEU A 2 25.44 19.86 24.15
CA LEU A 2 24.86 19.95 22.79
C LEU A 2 24.13 18.66 22.38
N CYS A 3 24.48 17.51 22.98
CA CYS A 3 23.88 16.22 22.63
C CYS A 3 22.41 16.07 23.08
N THR A 4 22.02 16.65 24.22
CA THR A 4 20.65 16.52 24.73
C THR A 4 19.64 17.27 23.86
N HIS A 5 19.98 18.47 23.38
CA HIS A 5 19.12 19.29 22.51
C HIS A 5 18.80 18.60 21.17
N ASN A 6 19.76 17.89 20.57
CA ASN A 6 19.55 17.16 19.31
C ASN A 6 18.69 15.91 19.51
N LEU A 7 18.84 15.18 20.62
CA LEU A 7 17.96 14.05 20.92
C LEU A 7 16.53 14.49 21.16
N THR A 8 16.31 15.58 21.91
CA THR A 8 14.96 16.11 22.14
C THR A 8 14.33 16.60 20.83
N SER A 9 15.11 17.26 19.98
CA SER A 9 14.66 17.70 18.64
C SER A 9 14.27 16.52 17.74
N ALA A 10 15.10 15.49 17.66
CA ALA A 10 14.82 14.29 16.86
C ALA A 10 13.59 13.52 17.37
N HIS A 11 13.42 13.43 18.69
CA HIS A 11 12.24 12.83 19.31
C HIS A 11 10.97 13.58 18.93
N THR A 12 10.97 14.91 19.10
CA THR A 12 9.81 15.75 18.75
C THR A 12 9.53 15.74 17.24
N GLN A 13 10.55 15.62 16.39
CA GLN A 13 10.38 15.46 14.93
C GLN A 13 9.67 14.15 14.60
N LEU A 14 10.07 13.04 15.24
CA LEU A 14 9.47 11.73 15.04
C LEU A 14 8.01 11.70 15.51
N GLU A 15 7.72 12.23 16.70
CA GLU A 15 6.35 12.33 17.22
C GLU A 15 5.43 13.13 16.28
N ASN A 16 5.92 14.26 15.78
CA ASN A 16 5.19 15.08 14.82
C ASN A 16 4.97 14.36 13.48
N ALA A 17 5.95 13.60 13.00
CA ALA A 17 5.83 12.81 11.78
C ALA A 17 4.77 11.71 11.94
N THR A 18 4.77 11.00 13.06
CA THR A 18 3.76 9.96 13.36
C THR A 18 2.35 10.55 13.40
N LEU A 19 2.14 11.67 14.08
CA LEU A 19 0.81 12.30 14.15
C LEU A 19 0.33 12.82 12.79
N LYS A 20 1.25 13.35 11.96
CA LYS A 20 0.92 13.76 10.58
C LYS A 20 0.51 12.55 9.74
N PHE A 21 1.24 11.45 9.83
CA PHE A 21 0.93 10.22 9.11
C PHE A 21 -0.45 9.66 9.50
N LEU A 22 -0.72 9.55 10.80
CA LEU A 22 -2.03 9.08 11.29
C LEU A 22 -3.17 10.00 10.85
N ARG A 23 -2.93 11.31 10.81
CA ARG A 23 -3.93 12.27 10.29
C ARG A 23 -4.23 12.05 8.81
N VAL A 24 -3.20 11.82 7.99
CA VAL A 24 -3.39 11.51 6.56
C VAL A 24 -4.24 10.24 6.41
N LEU A 25 -3.92 9.18 7.15
CA LEU A 25 -4.71 7.95 7.12
C LEU A 25 -6.16 8.15 7.61
N SER A 26 -6.38 8.99 8.63
CA SER A 26 -7.74 9.25 9.13
C SER A 26 -8.64 9.99 8.15
N GLN A 27 -8.02 10.71 7.20
CA GLN A 27 -8.72 11.48 6.16
C GLN A 27 -8.72 10.75 4.81
N TYR A 28 -8.01 9.63 4.72
CA TYR A 28 -7.86 8.89 3.48
C TYR A 28 -9.17 8.16 3.16
N ASP A 29 -9.69 8.45 1.97
CA ASP A 29 -10.76 7.68 1.36
C ASP A 29 -10.16 6.50 0.59
N THR A 30 -10.66 5.30 0.84
CA THR A 30 -10.21 4.05 0.18
C THR A 30 -10.43 4.07 -1.34
N PHE A 31 -11.21 5.03 -1.83
CA PHE A 31 -11.44 5.27 -3.25
C PHE A 31 -10.57 6.36 -3.86
N SER A 32 -9.56 6.84 -3.13
CA SER A 32 -8.60 7.83 -3.62
C SER A 32 -7.24 7.20 -3.90
N LEU A 33 -6.59 7.67 -4.96
CA LEU A 33 -5.22 7.29 -5.30
C LEU A 33 -4.22 7.97 -4.34
N LEU A 34 -3.33 7.20 -3.71
CA LEU A 34 -2.22 7.72 -2.91
C LEU A 34 -0.91 7.54 -3.69
N VAL A 35 -0.35 8.63 -4.21
CA VAL A 35 0.95 8.63 -4.90
C VAL A 35 2.02 9.17 -3.96
N VAL A 36 3.10 8.43 -3.78
CA VAL A 36 4.25 8.85 -2.97
C VAL A 36 5.48 8.94 -3.84
N ASP A 37 5.99 10.17 -3.97
CA ASP A 37 7.27 10.44 -4.60
C ASP A 37 8.39 10.46 -3.56
N ILE A 38 9.15 9.38 -3.46
CA ILE A 38 10.20 9.24 -2.44
C ILE A 38 11.48 9.95 -2.89
N ASN A 39 11.83 9.80 -4.17
CA ASN A 39 13.12 10.23 -4.71
C ASN A 39 13.02 11.43 -5.65
N ASN A 40 11.82 12.00 -5.81
CA ASN A 40 11.53 13.06 -6.77
C ASN A 40 11.84 12.62 -8.22
N ASP A 41 11.52 11.36 -8.52
CA ASP A 41 11.79 10.70 -9.80
C ASP A 41 10.52 10.32 -10.57
N LEU A 42 9.33 10.67 -10.04
CA LEU A 42 8.08 10.51 -10.77
C LEU A 42 8.02 11.48 -11.96
N CYS A 43 7.78 10.92 -13.15
CA CYS A 43 7.58 11.70 -14.36
C CYS A 43 6.12 11.64 -14.83
N GLN A 44 5.77 12.53 -15.76
CA GLN A 44 4.40 12.65 -16.24
C GLN A 44 3.85 11.36 -16.90
N SER A 45 4.71 10.53 -17.49
CA SER A 45 4.28 9.21 -18.00
C SER A 45 3.94 8.24 -16.88
N ASP A 46 4.62 8.33 -15.74
CA ASP A 46 4.33 7.48 -14.58
C ASP A 46 3.00 7.87 -13.96
N GLU A 47 2.73 9.17 -13.81
CA GLU A 47 1.43 9.65 -13.31
C GLU A 47 0.27 9.16 -14.18
N LYS A 48 0.46 9.19 -15.51
CA LYS A 48 -0.54 8.67 -16.45
C LYS A 48 -0.74 7.17 -16.28
N GLU A 49 0.34 6.40 -16.20
CA GLU A 49 0.28 4.94 -16.00
C GLU A 49 -0.39 4.57 -14.68
N ILE A 50 -0.05 5.27 -13.60
CA ILE A 50 -0.64 5.09 -12.28
C ILE A 50 -2.16 5.34 -12.32
N ASN A 51 -2.60 6.42 -12.97
CA ASN A 51 -4.02 6.74 -13.09
C ASN A 51 -4.77 5.69 -13.94
N ASP A 52 -4.18 5.27 -15.06
CA ASP A 52 -4.73 4.22 -15.92
C ASP A 52 -4.90 2.90 -15.12
N ASN A 53 -3.89 2.49 -14.33
CA ASN A 53 -3.94 1.31 -13.45
C ASN A 53 -4.99 1.44 -12.35
N PHE A 54 -5.07 2.61 -11.71
CA PHE A 54 -6.07 2.88 -10.68
C PHE A 54 -7.50 2.72 -11.22
N LEU A 55 -7.79 3.28 -12.40
CA LEU A 55 -9.11 3.14 -13.03
C LEU A 55 -9.41 1.69 -13.46
N LEU A 56 -8.40 0.94 -13.92
CA LEU A 56 -8.53 -0.48 -14.28
C LEU A 56 -8.87 -1.35 -13.08
N GLY A 57 -8.17 -1.18 -11.95
CA GLY A 57 -8.43 -1.94 -10.72
C GLY A 57 -9.85 -1.73 -10.17
N ARG A 58 -10.43 -0.55 -10.43
CA ARG A 58 -11.78 -0.17 -9.99
C ARG A 58 -12.89 -0.72 -10.88
N LYS A 59 -12.64 -0.89 -12.17
CA LYS A 59 -13.62 -1.48 -13.11
C LYS A 59 -13.97 -2.93 -12.74
N GLY A 60 -13.00 -3.71 -12.27
CA GLY A 60 -13.23 -5.10 -11.83
C GLY A 60 -13.96 -5.24 -10.50
N GLN A 61 -14.03 -4.19 -9.68
CA GLN A 61 -14.62 -4.23 -8.34
C GLN A 61 -16.16 -4.10 -8.36
N GLY A 62 -16.76 -3.77 -9.50
CA GLY A 62 -18.21 -3.51 -9.64
C GLY A 62 -19.07 -4.66 -10.16
N GLU A 63 -18.51 -5.66 -10.86
CA GLU A 63 -19.33 -6.63 -11.60
C GLU A 63 -19.85 -7.81 -10.75
N ASN A 64 -19.24 -8.14 -9.60
CA ASN A 64 -19.63 -9.33 -8.81
C ASN A 64 -19.87 -9.08 -7.31
N GLY A 65 -19.91 -7.83 -6.84
CA GLY A 65 -20.26 -7.48 -5.44
C GLY A 65 -19.30 -7.98 -4.35
N GLN A 66 -18.32 -8.83 -4.69
CA GLN A 66 -17.23 -9.25 -3.84
C GLN A 66 -16.00 -8.41 -4.18
N SER A 67 -15.66 -7.45 -3.32
CA SER A 67 -14.42 -6.69 -3.48
C SER A 67 -13.22 -7.58 -3.15
N ILE A 68 -12.71 -8.30 -4.16
CA ILE A 68 -11.48 -9.09 -4.03
C ILE A 68 -10.23 -8.20 -4.17
N GLY A 69 -10.41 -6.94 -4.61
CA GLY A 69 -9.32 -5.98 -4.80
C GLY A 69 -8.77 -5.34 -3.51
N PRO A 70 -7.59 -4.72 -3.59
CA PRO A 70 -6.93 -4.06 -2.46
C PRO A 70 -7.77 -2.92 -1.87
N VAL A 71 -7.71 -2.75 -0.55
CA VAL A 71 -8.44 -1.69 0.19
C VAL A 71 -7.82 -0.30 -0.03
N MET A 72 -6.54 -0.24 -0.39
CA MET A 72 -5.79 0.99 -0.61
C MET A 72 -5.04 0.86 -1.93
N PHE A 73 -4.91 1.97 -2.66
CA PHE A 73 -4.05 2.05 -3.84
C PHE A 73 -2.89 3.01 -3.54
N LEU A 74 -1.72 2.43 -3.30
CA LEU A 74 -0.47 3.12 -3.01
C LEU A 74 0.50 2.95 -4.18
N ALA A 75 0.74 4.04 -4.89
CA ALA A 75 1.65 4.05 -6.03
C ALA A 75 2.93 4.83 -5.72
N THR A 76 4.03 4.34 -6.30
CA THR A 76 5.34 4.99 -6.31
C THR A 76 5.94 4.89 -7.71
N SER A 77 7.08 5.54 -7.96
CA SER A 77 7.86 5.33 -9.19
C SER A 77 8.30 3.87 -9.39
N TYR A 78 8.42 3.10 -8.30
CA TYR A 78 8.85 1.69 -8.30
C TYR A 78 7.70 0.69 -8.43
N ASP A 79 6.50 1.06 -8.01
CA ASP A 79 5.28 0.24 -8.08
C ASP A 79 4.10 1.13 -8.47
N LYS A 80 3.81 1.13 -9.77
CA LYS A 80 2.76 1.96 -10.38
C LYS A 80 1.38 1.29 -10.37
N ALA A 81 1.33 -0.01 -10.08
CA ALA A 81 0.10 -0.80 -10.05
C ALA A 81 -0.39 -1.07 -8.63
N SER A 82 0.39 -0.68 -7.61
CA SER A 82 0.08 -0.90 -6.18
C SER A 82 0.04 -2.39 -5.80
N GLU A 83 0.63 -3.27 -6.60
CA GLU A 83 0.52 -4.72 -6.38
C GLU A 83 1.50 -5.23 -5.33
N ALA A 84 2.69 -4.63 -5.22
CA ALA A 84 3.74 -5.12 -4.33
C ALA A 84 3.40 -4.90 -2.84
N TRP A 85 2.63 -3.85 -2.54
CA TRP A 85 2.35 -3.43 -1.16
C TRP A 85 0.91 -3.64 -0.71
N THR A 86 -0.04 -3.73 -1.66
CA THR A 86 -1.47 -3.83 -1.34
C THR A 86 -2.15 -5.04 -1.97
N GLY A 87 -1.51 -5.72 -2.93
CA GLY A 87 -2.09 -6.84 -3.66
C GLY A 87 -2.38 -8.08 -2.81
N LEU A 88 -1.73 -8.21 -1.65
CA LEU A 88 -1.96 -9.31 -0.71
C LEU A 88 -2.76 -8.83 0.49
N SER A 89 -3.92 -9.47 0.72
CA SER A 89 -4.62 -9.36 1.99
C SER A 89 -3.94 -10.27 3.02
N PRO A 90 -3.73 -9.82 4.28
CA PRO A 90 -3.30 -10.70 5.37
C PRO A 90 -4.20 -11.93 5.55
N SER A 91 -5.49 -11.81 5.19
CA SER A 91 -6.45 -12.92 5.21
C SER A 91 -6.19 -13.96 4.10
N ALA A 92 -5.53 -13.59 3.01
CA ALA A 92 -5.23 -14.50 1.90
C ALA A 92 -4.21 -15.58 2.33
N LEU A 93 -3.24 -15.22 3.17
CA LEU A 93 -2.26 -16.18 3.72
C LEU A 93 -2.85 -17.15 4.74
N SER A 94 -3.97 -16.81 5.37
CA SER A 94 -4.56 -17.66 6.43
C SER A 94 -5.01 -19.02 5.88
N ASN A 95 -5.37 -19.08 4.59
CA ASN A 95 -5.80 -20.32 3.93
C ASN A 95 -4.61 -21.14 3.40
N GLU A 96 -3.45 -20.52 3.20
CA GLU A 96 -2.25 -21.16 2.62
C GLU A 96 -1.41 -21.87 3.71
N VAL A 97 -1.43 -21.32 4.93
CA VAL A 97 -0.77 -21.92 6.10
C VAL A 97 -1.49 -23.20 6.55
N GLU A 98 -2.83 -23.30 6.43
CA GLU A 98 -3.56 -24.55 6.72
C GLU A 98 -3.30 -25.65 5.67
N LEU A 99 -3.22 -25.31 4.38
CA LEU A 99 -2.96 -26.28 3.31
C LEU A 99 -1.55 -26.88 3.40
N SER A 100 -0.58 -26.07 3.85
CA SER A 100 0.79 -26.50 4.12
C SER A 100 0.88 -27.43 5.35
N ALA A 101 0.08 -27.14 6.40
CA ALA A 101 0.05 -27.94 7.63
C ALA A 101 -0.68 -29.28 7.47
N LEU A 102 -1.60 -29.39 6.50
CA LEU A 102 -2.37 -30.61 6.22
C LEU A 102 -1.73 -31.54 5.18
N GLY A 103 -0.54 -31.22 4.65
CA GLY A 103 0.21 -32.13 3.77
C GLY A 103 -0.52 -32.51 2.47
N MET A 104 -1.41 -31.65 1.98
CA MET A 104 -2.24 -31.93 0.80
C MET A 104 -1.89 -30.99 -0.36
N VAL A 105 -0.69 -31.12 -0.92
CA VAL A 105 -0.42 -30.62 -2.28
C VAL A 105 0.17 -31.77 -3.10
N SER A 106 -0.68 -32.42 -3.89
CA SER A 106 -0.25 -33.20 -5.05
C SER A 106 -0.07 -32.22 -6.21
N PHE A 107 1.16 -32.11 -6.72
CA PHE A 107 1.44 -31.37 -7.95
C PHE A 107 0.83 -32.12 -9.15
N PRO A 108 0.12 -31.46 -10.08
CA PRO A 108 -0.26 -32.10 -11.33
C PRO A 108 1.00 -32.33 -12.19
N THR A 109 1.06 -33.51 -12.80
CA THR A 109 2.06 -33.94 -13.79
C THR A 109 2.17 -33.03 -14.99
#